data_AF-A0A453MYZ4-F1
#
_entry.id   AF-A0A453MYZ4-F1
#
_cell.length_a   1.000
_cell.length_b   1.000
_cell.length_c   1.000
_cell.angle_alpha   90.00
_cell.angle_beta   90.00
_cell.angle_gamma   90.00
#
_symmetry.space_group_name_H-M   'P 1'
#
loop_
_entity.id
_entity.type
_entity.pdbx_description
1 polymer ?
#
loop_
_entity_poly.entity_id
_entity_poly.type
_entity_poly.pdbx_seq_one_letter_code
_entity_poly.pdbx_strand_id
1 'polypeptide(L)'
;MCSHREVYEPLIPGLRGNYNLEDWCFWRVAPACRSTDHVMMVALARALEVPLRVERVRGGYDPDIYTGPGVPRPRVTLLYSANHYEIIYPRAPSAESSSHQASQREHAADQGSSQQTTQRKHPADQS
;
A
#
# COMPACT_ATOMS: atom_id res chain seq x y z
N MET A 1 22.56 8.63 -6.07
CA MET A 1 22.48 9.74 -5.10
C MET A 1 23.34 10.92 -5.54
N CYS A 2 24.66 10.77 -5.67
CA CYS A 2 25.58 11.85 -6.06
C CYS A 2 25.23 12.57 -7.38
N SER A 3 24.53 11.91 -8.31
CA SER A 3 24.08 12.50 -9.59
C SER A 3 22.81 13.35 -9.50
N HIS A 4 22.18 13.44 -8.34
CA HIS A 4 20.91 14.18 -8.12
C HIS A 4 20.99 14.93 -6.79
N ARG A 5 22.03 15.77 -6.63
CA ARG A 5 22.40 16.37 -5.35
C ARG A 5 21.32 17.27 -4.80
N GLU A 6 20.66 18.01 -5.68
CA GLU A 6 19.57 18.94 -5.39
C GLU A 6 18.38 18.25 -4.71
N VAL A 7 18.21 16.95 -4.97
CA VAL A 7 17.15 16.13 -4.38
C VAL A 7 17.57 15.56 -3.03
N TYR A 8 18.83 15.14 -2.87
CA TYR A 8 19.26 14.35 -1.71
C TYR A 8 20.00 15.15 -0.64
N GLU A 9 20.73 16.21 -0.99
CA GLU A 9 21.45 17.05 -0.02
C GLU A 9 20.51 17.64 1.06
N PRO A 10 19.34 18.21 0.72
CA PRO A 10 18.45 18.77 1.74
C PRO A 10 17.87 17.72 2.71
N LEU A 11 17.88 16.44 2.31
CA LEU A 11 17.29 15.34 3.06
C LEU A 11 18.27 14.69 4.04
N ILE A 12 19.56 15.06 3.99
CA ILE A 12 20.61 14.46 4.81
C ILE A 12 21.07 15.49 5.86
N PRO A 13 20.70 15.30 7.14
CA PRO A 13 21.11 16.21 8.20
C PRO A 13 22.63 16.21 8.39
N GLY A 14 23.19 17.41 8.58
CA GLY A 14 24.59 17.57 8.96
C GLY A 14 25.58 17.69 7.81
N LEU A 15 25.14 17.68 6.54
CA LEU A 15 25.99 18.10 5.43
C LEU A 15 26.32 19.60 5.57
N ARG A 16 27.59 19.93 5.83
CA ARG A 16 28.08 21.31 6.01
C ARG A 16 29.56 21.41 5.66
N GLY A 17 29.96 22.57 5.15
CA GLY A 17 31.38 22.90 4.94
C GLY A 17 32.08 21.87 4.06
N ASN A 18 33.09 21.20 4.62
CA ASN A 18 33.89 20.18 3.96
C ASN A 18 33.29 18.77 4.00
N TYR A 19 32.11 18.58 4.58
CA TYR A 19 31.40 17.29 4.57
C TYR A 19 30.20 17.37 3.63
N ASN A 20 30.42 16.96 2.38
CA ASN A 20 29.44 17.07 1.30
C ASN A 20 28.74 15.72 1.01
N LEU A 21 27.83 15.69 0.04
CA LEU A 21 27.09 14.48 -0.33
C LEU A 21 27.98 13.35 -0.85
N GLU A 22 29.07 13.66 -1.57
CA GLU A 22 30.00 12.63 -2.05
C GLU A 22 30.74 11.98 -0.89
N ASP A 23 31.23 12.78 0.06
CA ASP A 23 31.83 12.24 1.29
C ASP A 23 30.83 11.36 2.03
N TRP A 24 29.60 11.83 2.19
CA TRP A 24 28.55 11.07 2.85
C TRP A 24 28.28 9.74 2.12
N CYS A 25 28.14 9.75 0.80
CA CYS A 25 27.96 8.53 0.02
C CYS A 25 29.16 7.58 0.14
N PHE A 26 30.38 8.11 0.08
CA PHE A 26 31.61 7.34 0.24
C PHE A 26 31.71 6.65 1.61
N TRP A 27 31.31 7.34 2.69
CA TRP A 27 31.41 6.79 4.04
C TRP A 27 30.21 5.97 4.49
N ARG A 28 29.01 6.28 3.98
CA ARG A 28 27.72 5.77 4.51
C ARG A 28 27.01 4.81 3.57
N VAL A 29 27.22 4.91 2.25
CA VAL A 29 26.46 4.15 1.25
C VAL A 29 27.32 3.12 0.53
N ALA A 30 28.49 3.52 0.02
CA ALA A 30 29.35 2.66 -0.78
C ALA A 30 29.92 1.44 -0.03
N PRO A 31 30.31 1.54 1.26
CA PRO A 31 30.88 0.39 1.98
C PRO A 31 29.81 -0.67 2.28
N ALA A 32 30.20 -1.94 2.18
CA ALA A 32 29.35 -3.05 2.57
C ALA A 32 29.05 -3.04 4.08
N CYS A 33 27.97 -3.72 4.47
CA CYS A 33 27.55 -3.90 5.86
C CYS A 33 27.28 -2.58 6.62
N ARG A 34 26.93 -1.50 5.90
CA ARG A 34 26.41 -0.27 6.51
C ARG A 34 24.91 -0.36 6.68
N SER A 35 24.41 0.12 7.81
CA SER A 35 22.98 0.26 8.04
C SER A 35 22.39 1.25 7.04
N THR A 36 21.27 0.86 6.44
CA THR A 36 20.55 1.68 5.47
C THR A 36 19.53 2.56 6.17
N ASP A 37 19.42 3.81 5.76
CA ASP A 37 18.38 4.73 6.21
C ASP A 37 17.28 4.93 5.15
N HIS A 38 16.25 5.72 5.49
CA HIS A 38 15.14 6.00 4.59
C HIS A 38 15.59 6.67 3.28
N VAL A 39 16.56 7.61 3.32
CA VAL A 39 16.97 8.34 2.12
C VAL A 39 17.73 7.42 1.15
N MET A 40 18.52 6.48 1.68
CA MET A 40 19.18 5.44 0.89
C MET A 40 18.16 4.51 0.24
N MET A 41 17.12 4.08 0.96
CA MET A 41 16.04 3.25 0.42
C MET A 41 15.27 3.96 -0.69
N VAL A 42 14.92 5.24 -0.50
CA VAL A 42 14.26 6.06 -1.52
C VAL A 42 15.14 6.20 -2.77
N ALA A 43 16.44 6.46 -2.57
CA ALA A 43 17.36 6.60 -3.69
C ALA A 43 17.53 5.30 -4.49
N LEU A 44 17.60 4.15 -3.80
CA LEU A 44 17.69 2.84 -4.43
C LEU A 44 16.43 2.49 -5.21
N ALA A 45 15.25 2.68 -4.61
CA ALA A 45 13.96 2.43 -5.27
C ALA A 45 13.79 3.29 -6.53
N ARG A 46 14.18 4.58 -6.45
CA ARG A 46 14.18 5.49 -7.59
C ARG A 46 15.16 5.08 -8.69
N ALA A 47 16.37 4.68 -8.33
CA ALA A 47 17.40 4.31 -9.30
C ALA A 47 17.07 3.02 -10.06
N LEU A 48 16.34 2.10 -9.42
CA LEU A 48 15.94 0.82 -10.01
C LEU A 48 14.53 0.85 -10.62
N GLU A 49 13.79 1.93 -10.42
CA GLU A 49 12.38 2.05 -10.79
C GLU A 49 11.51 0.91 -10.22
N VAL A 50 11.82 0.46 -8.99
CA VAL A 50 11.10 -0.61 -8.29
C VAL A 50 10.33 -0.01 -7.13
N PRO A 51 8.98 0.01 -7.20
CA PRO A 51 8.15 0.51 -6.11
C PRO A 51 8.21 -0.41 -4.88
N LEU A 52 8.50 0.17 -3.72
CA LEU A 52 8.65 -0.54 -2.44
C LEU A 52 7.56 -0.11 -1.46
N ARG A 53 7.03 -1.05 -0.70
CA ARG A 53 6.16 -0.77 0.46
C ARG A 53 6.85 -1.20 1.74
N VAL A 54 6.82 -0.37 2.78
CA VAL A 54 7.42 -0.68 4.08
C VAL A 54 6.31 -0.75 5.13
N GLU A 55 6.22 -1.89 5.81
CA GLU A 55 5.26 -2.17 6.88
C GLU A 55 5.98 -2.21 8.24
N ARG A 56 5.28 -1.90 9.34
CA ARG A 56 5.84 -1.99 10.71
C ARG A 56 5.00 -2.90 11.60
N VAL A 57 5.69 -3.66 12.46
CA VAL A 57 5.07 -4.65 13.37
C VAL A 57 4.09 -4.03 14.38
N ARG A 58 4.39 -2.83 14.92
CA ARG A 58 3.59 -2.19 15.98
C ARG A 58 2.48 -1.27 15.47
N GLY A 59 2.14 -1.37 14.19
CA GLY A 59 1.23 -0.44 13.54
C GLY A 59 1.89 0.92 13.28
N GLY A 60 1.41 1.60 12.25
CA GLY A 60 2.03 2.79 11.67
C GLY A 60 2.34 2.53 10.20
N TYR A 61 1.74 3.34 9.33
CA TYR A 61 1.97 3.30 7.90
C TYR A 61 3.23 4.11 7.59
N ASP A 62 4.31 3.46 7.15
CA ASP A 62 5.37 4.17 6.45
C ASP A 62 4.90 4.40 5.00
N PRO A 63 5.19 5.58 4.43
CA PRO A 63 4.79 5.86 3.07
C PRO A 63 5.44 4.86 2.12
N ASP A 64 4.64 4.33 1.19
CA ASP A 64 5.16 3.57 0.08
C ASP A 64 6.29 4.36 -0.59
N ILE A 65 7.46 3.73 -0.68
CA ILE A 65 8.66 4.34 -1.22
C ILE A 65 8.60 4.15 -2.72
N TYR A 66 8.63 5.26 -3.45
CA TYR A 66 8.58 5.27 -4.91
C TYR A 66 7.24 4.71 -5.47
N THR A 67 6.13 5.12 -4.87
CA THR A 67 4.80 5.01 -5.49
C THR A 67 4.18 6.40 -5.64
N GLY A 68 3.22 6.51 -6.54
CA GLY A 68 2.48 7.74 -6.84
C GLY A 68 1.39 7.45 -7.86
N PRO A 69 0.49 8.42 -8.14
CA PRO A 69 -0.49 8.28 -9.21
C PRO A 69 0.19 7.88 -10.54
N GLY A 70 -0.24 6.78 -11.15
CA GLY A 70 0.35 6.25 -12.39
C GLY A 70 1.53 5.29 -12.20
N VAL A 71 2.02 5.09 -10.96
CA VAL A 71 3.03 4.08 -10.65
C VAL A 71 2.34 2.76 -10.28
N PRO A 72 2.78 1.60 -10.82
CA PRO A 72 2.19 0.31 -10.46
C PRO A 72 2.20 0.05 -8.96
N ARG A 73 1.29 -0.80 -8.48
CA ARG A 73 1.29 -1.32 -7.10
C ARG A 73 2.69 -1.76 -6.68
N PRO A 74 3.06 -1.62 -5.39
CA PRO A 74 4.36 -2.02 -4.89
C PRO A 74 4.74 -3.43 -5.36
N ARG A 75 5.92 -3.55 -5.96
CA ARG A 75 6.43 -4.83 -6.47
C ARG A 75 7.06 -5.65 -5.35
N VAL A 76 7.55 -4.98 -4.31
CA VAL A 76 8.19 -5.59 -3.15
C VAL A 76 7.63 -4.95 -1.88
N THR A 77 7.28 -5.78 -0.90
CA THR A 77 6.86 -5.34 0.42
C THR A 77 7.90 -5.78 1.44
N LEU A 78 8.35 -4.85 2.27
CA LEU A 78 9.31 -5.06 3.33
C LEU A 78 8.64 -4.88 4.69
N LEU A 79 8.97 -5.74 5.64
CA LEU A 79 8.68 -5.53 7.05
C LEU A 79 9.89 -4.87 7.72
N TYR A 80 9.68 -3.72 8.36
CA TYR A 80 10.67 -3.10 9.22
C TYR A 80 10.38 -3.42 10.69
N SER A 81 11.27 -4.21 11.31
CA SER A 81 11.16 -4.65 12.70
C SER A 81 12.54 -4.70 13.34
N ALA A 82 12.65 -4.22 14.59
CA ALA A 82 13.89 -4.31 15.37
C ALA A 82 15.16 -3.89 14.59
N ASN A 83 15.07 -2.81 13.80
CA ASN A 83 16.15 -2.28 12.96
C ASN A 83 16.61 -3.21 11.82
N HIS A 84 15.73 -4.10 11.36
CA HIS A 84 15.94 -5.03 10.26
C HIS A 84 14.81 -4.93 9.23
N TYR A 85 15.15 -5.17 7.97
CA TYR A 85 14.22 -5.30 6.87
C TYR A 85 14.09 -6.77 6.48
N GLU A 86 12.87 -7.26 6.39
CA GLU A 86 12.55 -8.60 5.89
C GLU A 86 11.60 -8.49 4.70
N ILE A 87 11.66 -9.43 3.76
CA ILE A 87 10.72 -9.47 2.63
C ILE A 87 9.48 -10.23 3.08
N ILE A 88 8.30 -9.64 2.87
CA ILE A 88 7.02 -10.27 3.19
C ILE A 88 6.14 -10.40 1.94
N TYR A 89 5.31 -11.43 1.96
CA TYR A 89 4.36 -11.72 0.88
C TYR A 89 2.94 -11.70 1.44
N PRO A 90 1.97 -11.14 0.70
CA PRO A 90 0.57 -11.20 1.11
C PRO A 90 0.13 -12.67 1.21
N ARG A 91 -0.71 -12.96 2.20
CA ARG A 91 -1.34 -14.27 2.29
C ARG A 91 -2.22 -14.46 1.05
N ALA A 92 -2.16 -15.64 0.45
CA ALA A 92 -3.10 -16.01 -0.61
C ALA A 92 -4.54 -15.85 -0.08
N PRO A 93 -5.47 -15.32 -0.89
CA PRO A 93 -6.87 -15.23 -0.47
C PRO A 93 -7.36 -16.64 -0.11
N SER A 94 -7.87 -16.81 1.11
CA SER A 94 -8.48 -18.07 1.52
C SER A 94 -9.69 -18.34 0.62
N ALA A 95 -9.76 -19.55 0.06
CA ALA A 95 -10.89 -20.00 -0.76
C ALA A 95 -12.25 -19.85 -0.04
N GLU A 96 -12.22 -19.77 1.29
CA GLU A 96 -13.38 -19.59 2.16
C GLU A 96 -14.12 -18.25 1.95
N SER A 97 -13.45 -17.20 1.46
CA SER A 97 -14.11 -15.91 1.23
C SER A 97 -15.07 -15.91 0.02
N SER A 98 -14.99 -16.92 -0.86
CA SER A 98 -15.93 -17.10 -1.97
C SER A 98 -17.22 -17.80 -1.53
N SER A 99 -17.13 -18.70 -0.56
CA SER A 99 -18.26 -19.52 -0.10
C SER A 99 -19.29 -18.71 0.71
N HIS A 100 -18.84 -17.71 1.46
CA HIS A 100 -19.77 -16.86 2.24
C HIS A 100 -20.54 -15.82 1.40
N GLN A 101 -20.05 -15.45 0.21
CA GLN A 101 -20.82 -14.61 -0.71
C GLN A 101 -21.80 -15.40 -1.59
N ALA A 102 -21.48 -16.64 -1.95
CA ALA A 102 -22.41 -17.50 -2.69
C ALA A 102 -23.66 -17.83 -1.85
N SER A 103 -23.47 -18.17 -0.58
CA SER A 103 -24.57 -18.51 0.33
C SER A 103 -25.49 -17.32 0.67
N GLN A 104 -24.98 -16.08 0.66
CA GLN A 104 -25.82 -14.87 0.84
C GLN A 104 -26.64 -14.50 -0.41
N ARG A 105 -26.20 -14.90 -1.61
CA ARG A 105 -26.95 -14.65 -2.85
C ARG A 105 -28.10 -15.61 -3.07
N GLU A 106 -28.03 -16.83 -2.53
CA GLU A 106 -29.13 -17.81 -2.65
C GLU A 106 -30.34 -17.46 -1.77
N HIS A 107 -30.13 -16.87 -0.59
CA HIS A 107 -31.25 -16.47 0.29
C HIS A 107 -31.98 -15.18 -0.13
N ALA A 108 -31.38 -14.31 -0.94
CA ALA A 108 -32.02 -13.08 -1.40
C ALA A 108 -32.92 -13.29 -2.64
N ALA A 109 -32.73 -14.40 -3.37
CA ALA A 109 -33.50 -14.69 -4.58
C ALA A 109 -34.86 -15.36 -4.29
N ASP A 110 -35.08 -15.90 -3.09
CA ASP A 110 -36.27 -16.70 -2.77
C ASP A 110 -37.40 -15.91 -2.05
N GLN A 111 -37.20 -14.61 -1.76
CA GLN A 111 -38.23 -13.76 -1.11
C GLN A 111 -38.91 -12.75 -2.06
N GLY A 112 -38.88 -13.02 -3.37
CA GLY A 112 -39.39 -12.10 -4.39
C GLY A 112 -40.50 -12.67 -5.27
N SER A 113 -41.53 -13.31 -4.72
CA SER A 113 -42.73 -13.65 -5.53
C SER A 113 -43.99 -13.90 -4.69
N SER A 114 -44.89 -12.91 -4.65
CA SER A 114 -46.34 -13.13 -4.53
C SER A 114 -47.10 -11.97 -5.17
N GLN A 115 -47.19 -12.09 -6.49
CA GLN A 115 -48.33 -11.83 -7.38
C GLN A 115 -49.41 -10.80 -6.98
N GLN A 116 -49.57 -9.84 -7.89
CA GLN A 116 -50.70 -8.96 -8.11
C GLN A 116 -51.86 -9.72 -8.79
N THR A 117 -53.11 -9.64 -8.28
CA THR A 117 -54.30 -9.97 -9.08
C THR A 117 -55.62 -9.38 -8.52
N THR A 118 -56.32 -8.61 -9.38
CA THR A 118 -57.78 -8.59 -9.62
C THR A 118 -58.70 -7.87 -8.59
N GLN A 119 -59.20 -6.64 -8.82
CA GLN A 119 -60.30 -6.12 -9.68
C GLN A 119 -61.71 -6.08 -9.02
N ARG A 120 -62.26 -4.85 -8.92
CA ARG A 120 -63.68 -4.36 -8.83
C ARG A 120 -64.70 -4.97 -7.85
N LYS A 121 -65.37 -4.09 -7.05
CA LYS A 121 -66.83 -3.81 -7.12
C LYS A 121 -67.27 -2.61 -6.22
N HIS A 122 -67.97 -1.62 -6.80
CA HIS A 122 -68.92 -0.69 -6.13
C HIS A 122 -70.20 -1.46 -5.69
N PRO A 123 -71.17 -0.97 -4.87
CA PRO A 123 -71.67 0.43 -4.77
C PRO A 123 -72.26 0.92 -3.41
N ALA A 124 -72.77 2.17 -3.43
CA ALA A 124 -73.91 2.79 -2.69
C ALA A 124 -73.82 2.92 -1.13
N ASP A 125 -74.40 3.90 -0.43
CA ASP A 125 -75.37 4.97 -0.75
C ASP A 125 -75.47 5.97 0.44
N GLN A 126 -76.03 7.17 0.17
CA GLN A 126 -76.84 8.08 1.04
C GLN A 126 -76.35 8.46 2.47
N SER A 127 -76.41 9.71 2.93
CA SER A 127 -77.25 10.87 2.57
C SER A 127 -76.61 12.18 3.04
#